data_AF-A0A1I6X2Z4-F1
#
_entry.id   AF-A0A1I6X2Z4-F1
#
_cell.length_a   1.000
_cell.length_b   1.000
_cell.length_c   1.000
_cell.angle_alpha   90.00
_cell.angle_beta   90.00
_cell.angle_gamma   90.00
#
_symmetry.space_group_name_H-M   'P 1'
#
loop_
_entity.id
_entity.type
_entity.pdbx_description
1 polymer ?
#
loop_
_entity_poly.entity_id
_entity_poly.type
_entity_poly.pdbx_seq_one_letter_code
_entity_poly.pdbx_strand_id
1 'polypeptide(L)'
;MKARRIAFLGLMVALAFVLSYVEMLLPINIGIPGAKIGLANLVVMVALYKLGPRDAFTLSLVRVLLVGFTFGNMAMMLYSLAGALLSFVAMIIGKRTNLFSAIGVSVLGGVFHNVGQIIVAMFVLETASLVYYLPFLVVIGTVTGIIIGIISGMIVQRLKV
;
A
#
# COMPACT_ATOMS: atom_id res chain seq x y z
N MET A 1 8.21 -25.96 10.20
CA MET A 1 7.54 -24.64 10.37
C MET A 1 7.92 -23.59 9.31
N LYS A 2 9.19 -23.51 8.83
CA LYS A 2 9.60 -22.53 7.80
C LYS A 2 8.81 -22.63 6.48
N ALA A 3 8.61 -23.84 5.94
CA ALA A 3 7.88 -24.04 4.68
C ALA A 3 6.42 -23.56 4.74
N ARG A 4 5.69 -23.84 5.82
CA ARG A 4 4.31 -23.39 6.02
C ARG A 4 4.20 -21.86 6.05
N ARG A 5 5.14 -21.19 6.71
CA ARG A 5 5.18 -19.71 6.75
C ARG A 5 5.46 -19.12 5.38
N ILE A 6 6.41 -19.68 4.63
CA ILE A 6 6.71 -19.25 3.25
C ILE A 6 5.50 -19.45 2.34
N ALA A 7 4.82 -20.61 2.42
CA ALA A 7 3.61 -20.87 1.65
C ALA A 7 2.49 -19.88 1.98
N PHE A 8 2.28 -19.57 3.26
CA PHE A 8 1.28 -18.58 3.68
C PHE A 8 1.63 -17.16 3.20
N LEU A 9 2.91 -16.78 3.26
CA LEU A 9 3.36 -15.51 2.70
C LEU A 9 3.12 -15.45 1.18
N GLY A 10 3.41 -16.54 0.46
CA GLY A 10 3.12 -16.66 -0.97
C GLY A 10 1.63 -16.51 -1.28
N LEU A 11 0.76 -17.11 -0.47
CA LEU A 11 -0.70 -16.94 -0.59
C LEU A 11 -1.12 -15.49 -0.39
N MET A 12 -0.56 -14.81 0.62
CA MET A 12 -0.84 -13.39 0.87
C MET A 12 -0.32 -12.50 -0.27
N VAL A 13 0.86 -12.80 -0.84
CA VAL A 13 1.37 -12.12 -2.04
C VAL A 13 0.42 -12.31 -3.23
N ALA A 14 -0.04 -13.53 -3.48
CA ALA A 14 -0.99 -13.82 -4.55
C ALA A 14 -2.31 -13.05 -4.35
N LEU A 15 -2.83 -13.00 -3.12
CA LEU A 15 -4.01 -12.22 -2.79
C LEU A 15 -3.79 -10.72 -3.05
N ALA A 16 -2.66 -10.16 -2.61
CA ALA A 16 -2.32 -8.76 -2.85
C ALA A 16 -2.18 -8.45 -4.34
N PHE A 17 -1.62 -9.38 -5.11
CA PHE A 17 -1.46 -9.27 -6.55
C PHE A 17 -2.82 -9.27 -7.28
N VAL A 18 -3.73 -10.19 -6.93
CA VAL A 18 -5.09 -10.23 -7.48
C VAL A 18 -5.86 -8.96 -7.13
N LEU A 19 -5.77 -8.47 -5.89
CA LEU A 19 -6.42 -7.21 -5.50
C LEU A 19 -5.86 -6.00 -6.26
N SER A 20 -4.55 -5.95 -6.52
CA SER A 20 -3.95 -4.93 -7.38
C SER A 20 -4.43 -5.03 -8.83
N TYR A 21 -4.67 -6.24 -9.33
CA TYR A 21 -5.25 -6.43 -10.67
C TYR A 21 -6.69 -5.95 -10.74
N VAL A 22 -7.54 -6.34 -9.77
CA VAL A 22 -8.93 -5.86 -9.66
C VAL A 22 -8.99 -4.34 -9.60
N GLU A 23 -8.12 -3.73 -8.79
CA GLU A 23 -8.01 -2.28 -8.69
C GLU A 23 -7.68 -1.60 -10.03
N MET A 24 -6.87 -2.23 -10.86
CA MET A 24 -6.50 -1.70 -12.18
C MET A 24 -7.64 -1.82 -13.20
N LEU A 25 -8.53 -2.80 -13.04
CA LEU A 25 -9.72 -2.95 -13.90
C LEU A 25 -10.80 -1.90 -13.60
N LEU A 26 -10.78 -1.29 -12.40
CA LEU A 26 -11.71 -0.23 -12.06
C LEU A 26 -11.36 1.03 -12.88
N PRO A 27 -12.31 1.60 -13.65
CA PRO A 27 -12.07 2.78 -14.49
C PRO A 27 -12.06 4.07 -13.64
N ILE A 28 -11.29 4.09 -12.56
CA ILE A 28 -11.19 5.19 -11.62
C ILE A 28 -9.94 5.98 -11.97
N ASN A 29 -10.11 6.96 -12.87
CA ASN A 29 -9.05 7.92 -13.15
C ASN A 29 -9.18 9.11 -12.21
N ILE A 30 -8.28 9.17 -11.23
CA ILE A 30 -8.22 10.22 -10.20
C ILE A 30 -7.56 11.50 -10.76
N GLY A 31 -7.17 11.51 -12.05
CA GLY A 31 -6.45 12.62 -12.68
C GLY A 31 -4.99 12.74 -12.22
N ILE A 32 -4.51 11.77 -11.43
CA ILE A 32 -3.18 11.75 -10.83
C ILE A 32 -2.43 10.51 -11.29
N PRO A 33 -1.26 10.66 -11.92
CA PRO A 33 -0.47 9.54 -12.40
C PRO A 33 -0.19 8.48 -11.32
N GLY A 34 -0.72 7.29 -11.54
CA GLY A 34 -0.53 6.13 -10.67
C GLY A 34 -1.36 6.11 -9.38
N ALA A 35 -2.17 7.11 -9.09
CA ALA A 35 -3.02 7.10 -7.88
C ALA A 35 -4.06 5.97 -7.95
N LYS A 36 -4.20 5.23 -6.85
CA LYS A 36 -5.07 4.06 -6.72
C LYS A 36 -5.83 4.11 -5.38
N ILE A 37 -6.84 3.26 -5.23
CA ILE A 37 -7.64 3.16 -3.99
C ILE A 37 -6.82 2.55 -2.84
N GLY A 38 -5.82 1.73 -3.15
CA GLY A 38 -5.00 1.01 -2.20
C GLY A 38 -5.57 -0.34 -1.77
N LEU A 39 -6.39 -1.03 -2.57
CA LEU A 39 -6.98 -2.34 -2.18
C LEU A 39 -5.91 -3.34 -1.72
N ALA A 40 -4.76 -3.38 -2.39
CA ALA A 40 -3.68 -4.28 -1.99
C ALA A 40 -2.99 -3.89 -0.68
N ASN A 41 -3.14 -2.64 -0.20
CA ASN A 41 -2.60 -2.21 1.10
C ASN A 41 -3.39 -2.83 2.26
N LEU A 42 -4.61 -3.32 2.04
CA LEU A 42 -5.33 -4.15 3.01
C LEU A 42 -4.53 -5.39 3.39
N VAL A 43 -3.96 -6.08 2.40
CA VAL A 43 -3.17 -7.29 2.65
C VAL A 43 -1.86 -6.95 3.35
N VAL A 44 -1.23 -5.83 2.98
CA VAL A 44 -0.04 -5.31 3.67
C VAL A 44 -0.34 -5.02 5.13
N MET A 45 -1.48 -4.39 5.44
CA MET A 45 -1.94 -4.14 6.81
C MET A 45 -2.16 -5.44 7.58
N VAL A 46 -2.89 -6.41 7.01
CA VAL A 46 -3.11 -7.71 7.65
C VAL A 46 -1.77 -8.41 7.93
N ALA A 47 -0.86 -8.42 6.96
CA ALA A 47 0.48 -9.00 7.12
C ALA A 47 1.30 -8.27 8.19
N LEU A 48 1.24 -6.93 8.26
CA LEU A 48 1.98 -6.13 9.23
C LEU A 48 1.55 -6.45 10.67
N TYR A 49 0.28 -6.75 10.89
CA TYR A 49 -0.26 -7.08 12.21
C TYR A 49 -0.17 -8.58 12.56
N LYS A 50 -0.21 -9.49 11.58
CA LYS A 50 -0.19 -10.94 11.83
C LYS A 50 1.16 -11.63 11.62
N LEU A 51 1.89 -11.24 10.59
CA LEU A 51 3.15 -11.89 10.19
C LEU A 51 4.39 -11.09 10.62
N GLY A 52 4.18 -9.81 10.93
CA GLY A 52 5.21 -8.87 11.37
C GLY A 52 5.79 -8.03 10.23
N PRO A 53 6.63 -7.04 10.57
CA PRO A 53 7.10 -6.04 9.61
C PRO A 53 7.96 -6.65 8.49
N ARG A 54 8.83 -7.63 8.79
CA ARG A 54 9.70 -8.23 7.77
C ARG A 54 8.90 -8.92 6.65
N ASP A 55 7.88 -9.67 7.03
CA ASP A 55 7.02 -10.40 6.08
C ASP A 55 6.13 -9.42 5.29
N ALA A 56 5.55 -8.41 5.96
CA ALA A 56 4.75 -7.38 5.31
C ALA A 56 5.54 -6.54 4.30
N PHE A 57 6.80 -6.22 4.61
CA PHE A 57 7.71 -5.52 3.68
C PHE A 57 7.98 -6.38 2.45
N THR A 58 8.34 -7.65 2.68
CA THR A 58 8.63 -8.61 1.61
C THR A 58 7.41 -8.77 0.70
N LEU A 59 6.22 -8.90 1.28
CA LEU A 59 4.96 -8.97 0.56
C LEU A 59 4.74 -7.74 -0.32
N SER A 60 4.90 -6.54 0.25
CA SER A 60 4.70 -5.28 -0.47
C SER A 60 5.67 -5.14 -1.64
N LEU A 61 6.95 -5.46 -1.41
CA LEU A 61 7.99 -5.39 -2.43
C LEU A 61 7.73 -6.37 -3.58
N VAL A 62 7.50 -7.65 -3.26
CA VAL A 62 7.23 -8.68 -4.27
C VAL A 62 5.97 -8.33 -5.06
N ARG A 63 4.90 -7.87 -4.39
CA ARG A 63 3.67 -7.41 -5.05
C ARG A 63 3.97 -6.30 -6.05
N VAL A 64 4.68 -5.25 -5.65
CA VAL A 64 4.95 -4.10 -6.53
C VAL A 64 5.74 -4.53 -7.77
N LEU A 65 6.73 -5.41 -7.61
CA LEU A 65 7.49 -5.96 -8.74
C LEU A 65 6.57 -6.78 -9.67
N LEU A 66 5.78 -7.70 -9.13
CA LEU A 66 4.85 -8.51 -9.92
C LEU A 66 3.85 -7.65 -10.70
N VAL A 67 3.23 -6.65 -10.05
CA VAL A 67 2.29 -5.73 -10.69
C VAL A 67 3.00 -4.90 -11.75
N GLY A 68 4.18 -4.37 -11.45
CA GLY A 68 4.97 -3.56 -12.38
C GLY A 68 5.33 -4.30 -13.66
N PHE A 69 5.76 -5.57 -13.55
CA PHE A 69 6.14 -6.39 -14.70
C PHE A 69 4.95 -6.97 -15.48
N THR A 70 3.81 -7.23 -14.83
CA THR A 70 2.68 -7.92 -15.47
C THR A 70 1.65 -6.95 -16.05
N PHE A 71 1.33 -5.89 -15.30
CA PHE A 71 0.22 -4.98 -15.64
C PHE A 71 0.68 -3.53 -15.76
N GLY A 72 1.88 -3.21 -15.28
CA GLY A 72 2.40 -1.86 -15.21
C GLY A 72 3.38 -1.53 -16.34
N ASN A 73 4.07 -0.42 -16.11
CA ASN A 73 5.25 -0.01 -16.85
C ASN A 73 6.31 0.45 -15.82
N MET A 74 7.50 0.77 -16.29
CA MET A 74 8.60 1.16 -15.41
C MET A 74 8.25 2.36 -14.52
N ALA A 75 7.59 3.38 -15.08
CA ALA A 75 7.20 4.58 -14.33
C ALA A 75 6.19 4.26 -13.23
N MET A 76 5.12 3.52 -13.54
CA MET A 76 4.14 3.08 -12.55
C MET A 76 4.77 2.24 -11.43
N MET A 77 5.74 1.39 -11.78
CA MET A 77 6.48 0.60 -10.81
C MET A 77 7.32 1.49 -9.89
N LEU A 78 8.05 2.48 -10.43
CA LEU A 78 8.84 3.42 -9.64
C LEU A 78 7.97 4.24 -8.68
N TYR A 79 6.81 4.72 -9.15
CA TYR A 79 5.87 5.45 -8.30
C TYR A 79 5.41 4.56 -7.16
N SER A 80 4.92 3.35 -7.47
CA SER A 80 4.40 2.43 -6.46
C SER A 80 5.47 1.95 -5.49
N LEU A 81 6.73 1.76 -5.93
CA LEU A 81 7.86 1.43 -5.06
C LEU A 81 8.12 2.56 -4.06
N ALA A 82 8.22 3.81 -4.52
CA ALA A 82 8.46 4.94 -3.65
C ALA A 82 7.34 5.15 -2.65
N GLY A 83 6.08 5.07 -3.11
CA GLY A 83 4.91 5.08 -2.25
C GLY A 83 4.93 3.94 -1.24
N ALA A 84 5.21 2.70 -1.67
CA ALA A 84 5.25 1.54 -0.79
C ALA A 84 6.33 1.67 0.29
N LEU A 85 7.53 2.16 -0.05
CA LEU A 85 8.62 2.37 0.89
C LEU A 85 8.25 3.43 1.94
N LEU A 86 7.80 4.60 1.49
CA LEU A 86 7.47 5.71 2.39
C LEU A 86 6.27 5.36 3.30
N SER A 87 5.23 4.76 2.71
CA SER A 87 4.07 4.21 3.43
C SER A 87 4.49 3.21 4.50
N PHE A 88 5.37 2.26 4.16
CA PHE A 88 5.79 1.21 5.07
C PHE A 88 6.60 1.75 6.26
N VAL A 89 7.48 2.71 6.02
CA VAL A 89 8.22 3.41 7.10
C VAL A 89 7.24 4.16 8.01
N ALA A 90 6.31 4.91 7.46
CA ALA A 90 5.30 5.65 8.23
C ALA A 90 4.44 4.70 9.08
N MET A 91 4.01 3.56 8.52
CA MET A 91 3.24 2.55 9.26
C MET A 91 4.04 1.92 10.41
N ILE A 92 5.33 1.62 10.22
CA ILE A 92 6.18 1.09 11.30
C ILE A 92 6.32 2.10 12.43
N ILE A 93 6.60 3.37 12.09
CA ILE A 93 6.75 4.43 13.07
C ILE A 93 5.43 4.60 13.84
N GLY A 94 4.31 4.75 13.14
CA GLY A 94 2.98 4.91 13.74
C GLY A 94 2.58 3.72 14.61
N LYS A 95 2.95 2.49 14.22
CA LYS A 95 2.71 1.29 15.03
C LYS A 95 3.56 1.26 16.30
N ARG A 96 4.81 1.74 16.24
CA ARG A 96 5.75 1.73 17.38
C ARG A 96 5.44 2.78 18.44
N THR A 97 4.83 3.90 18.07
CA THR A 97 4.48 4.94 19.04
C THR A 97 3.32 4.53 19.96
N ASN A 98 2.54 3.50 19.60
CA ASN A 98 1.32 3.08 20.29
C ASN A 98 0.26 4.21 20.45
N LEU A 99 0.44 5.34 19.77
CA LEU A 99 -0.50 6.47 19.78
C LEU A 99 -1.65 6.27 18.79
N PHE A 100 -1.48 5.37 17.82
CA PHE A 100 -2.41 5.15 16.72
C PHE A 100 -3.10 3.79 16.80
N SER A 101 -4.40 3.78 16.54
CA SER A 101 -5.14 2.54 16.27
C SER A 101 -4.71 1.93 14.94
N ALA A 102 -5.14 0.69 14.64
CA ALA A 102 -4.93 0.08 13.33
C ALA A 102 -5.48 0.96 12.18
N ILE A 103 -6.55 1.72 12.44
CA ILE A 103 -7.10 2.69 11.51
C ILE A 103 -6.12 3.85 11.29
N GLY A 104 -5.58 4.44 12.36
CA GLY A 104 -4.61 5.53 12.26
C GLY A 104 -3.31 5.12 11.54
N VAL A 105 -2.81 3.90 11.81
CA VAL A 105 -1.66 3.35 11.09
C VAL A 105 -1.97 3.17 9.59
N SER A 106 -3.17 2.71 9.25
CA SER A 106 -3.62 2.59 7.86
C SER A 106 -3.75 3.94 7.16
N VAL A 107 -4.27 4.97 7.85
CA VAL A 107 -4.33 6.35 7.33
C VAL A 107 -2.94 6.89 7.03
N LEU A 108 -1.99 6.76 7.97
CA LEU A 108 -0.59 7.13 7.75
C LEU A 108 -0.03 6.37 6.53
N GLY A 109 -0.28 5.07 6.46
CA GLY A 109 0.11 4.26 5.31
C GLY A 109 -0.43 4.80 3.99
N GLY A 110 -1.73 5.09 3.90
CA GLY A 110 -2.38 5.58 2.69
C GLY A 110 -1.87 6.96 2.26
N VAL A 111 -1.77 7.90 3.19
CA VAL A 111 -1.29 9.26 2.92
C VAL A 111 0.18 9.23 2.44
N PHE A 112 1.06 8.57 3.19
CA PHE A 112 2.47 8.52 2.83
C PHE A 112 2.74 7.67 1.58
N HIS A 113 1.84 6.75 1.22
CA HIS A 113 1.89 6.07 -0.08
C HIS A 113 1.74 7.06 -1.23
N ASN A 114 0.71 7.90 -1.15
CA ASN A 114 0.43 8.89 -2.17
C ASN A 114 1.52 9.97 -2.23
N VAL A 115 2.05 10.40 -1.08
CA VAL A 115 3.18 11.33 -1.00
C VAL A 115 4.42 10.74 -1.69
N GLY A 116 4.78 9.50 -1.38
CA GLY A 116 5.95 8.86 -1.99
C GLY A 116 5.79 8.68 -3.50
N GLN A 117 4.58 8.32 -3.96
CA GLN A 117 4.26 8.24 -5.38
C GLN A 117 4.46 9.57 -6.10
N ILE A 118 3.88 10.65 -5.57
CA ILE A 118 3.89 11.93 -6.28
C ILE A 118 5.26 12.59 -6.27
N ILE A 119 6.05 12.39 -5.21
CA ILE A 119 7.45 12.85 -5.17
C ILE A 119 8.22 12.27 -6.36
N VAL A 120 8.13 10.96 -6.59
CA VAL A 120 8.83 10.34 -7.72
C VAL A 120 8.17 10.67 -9.06
N ALA A 121 6.85 10.83 -9.12
CA ALA A 121 6.17 11.28 -10.32
C ALA A 121 6.64 12.67 -10.77
N MET A 122 6.87 13.60 -9.83
CA MET A 122 7.44 14.92 -10.13
C MET A 122 8.82 14.84 -10.76
N PHE A 123 9.68 13.95 -10.28
CA PHE A 123 11.01 13.76 -10.85
C PHE A 123 10.97 13.08 -12.22
N VAL A 124 10.13 12.06 -12.41
CA VAL A 124 10.06 11.29 -13.66
C VAL A 124 9.37 12.07 -14.78
N LEU A 125 8.35 12.87 -14.44
CA LEU A 125 7.60 13.70 -15.40
C LEU A 125 8.15 15.12 -15.51
N GLU A 126 9.21 15.46 -14.76
CA GLU A 126 9.82 16.80 -14.70
C GLU A 126 8.79 17.92 -14.45
N THR A 127 7.74 17.61 -13.69
CA THR A 127 6.55 18.47 -13.53
C THR A 127 6.29 18.74 -12.06
N ALA A 128 6.86 19.83 -11.53
CA ALA A 128 6.71 20.23 -10.12
C ALA A 128 5.26 20.61 -9.76
N SER A 129 4.43 20.99 -10.74
CA SER A 129 3.02 21.33 -10.52
C SER A 129 2.18 20.15 -10.03
N LEU A 130 2.68 18.91 -10.09
CA LEU A 130 1.98 17.77 -9.48
C LEU A 130 1.81 17.95 -7.97
N VAL A 131 2.65 18.74 -7.29
CA VAL A 131 2.51 19.04 -5.86
C VAL A 131 1.11 19.59 -5.50
N TYR A 132 0.43 20.28 -6.42
CA TYR A 132 -0.93 20.80 -6.19
C TYR A 132 -2.00 19.71 -6.01
N TYR A 133 -1.71 18.47 -6.41
CA TYR A 133 -2.58 17.33 -6.15
C TYR A 133 -2.42 16.73 -4.74
N LEU A 134 -1.38 17.11 -3.99
CA LEU A 134 -1.14 16.57 -2.64
C LEU A 134 -2.33 16.75 -1.68
N PRO A 135 -2.99 17.92 -1.58
CA PRO A 135 -4.14 18.08 -0.68
C PRO A 135 -5.25 17.07 -0.98
N PHE A 136 -5.53 16.85 -2.27
CA PHE A 136 -6.53 15.87 -2.69
C PHE A 136 -6.10 14.42 -2.40
N LEU A 137 -4.82 14.11 -2.64
CA LEU A 137 -4.25 12.81 -2.30
C LEU A 137 -4.23 12.51 -0.81
N VAL A 138 -4.07 13.52 0.05
CA VAL A 138 -4.16 13.37 1.50
C VAL A 138 -5.59 13.00 1.88
N VAL A 139 -6.59 13.66 1.30
CA VAL A 139 -8.02 13.35 1.54
C VAL A 139 -8.33 11.92 1.09
N ILE A 140 -7.94 11.53 -0.14
CA ILE A 140 -8.15 10.17 -0.63
C ILE A 140 -7.41 9.15 0.22
N GLY A 141 -6.13 9.39 0.54
CA GLY A 141 -5.32 8.50 1.36
C GLY A 141 -5.91 8.34 2.77
N THR A 142 -6.53 9.38 3.30
CA THR A 142 -7.24 9.32 4.59
C THR A 142 -8.52 8.51 4.48
N VAL A 143 -9.39 8.78 3.50
CA VAL A 143 -10.66 8.06 3.33
C VAL A 143 -10.42 6.57 3.07
N THR A 144 -9.54 6.26 2.11
CA THR A 144 -9.17 4.88 1.80
C THR A 144 -8.45 4.22 2.97
N GLY A 145 -7.54 4.94 3.64
CA GLY A 145 -6.85 4.48 4.84
C GLY A 145 -7.80 4.13 5.98
N ILE A 146 -8.86 4.91 6.21
CA ILE A 146 -9.89 4.60 7.20
C ILE A 146 -10.61 3.30 6.84
N ILE A 147 -11.10 3.18 5.60
CA ILE A 147 -11.84 2.00 5.12
C ILE A 147 -10.98 0.75 5.24
N ILE A 148 -9.75 0.80 4.72
CA ILE A 148 -8.78 -0.30 4.78
C ILE A 148 -8.43 -0.63 6.23
N GLY A 149 -8.29 0.37 7.09
CA GLY A 149 -7.97 0.21 8.51
C GLY A 149 -9.07 -0.52 9.27
N ILE A 150 -10.33 -0.17 9.02
CA ILE A 150 -11.49 -0.86 9.60
C ILE A 150 -11.53 -2.31 9.15
N ILE A 151 -11.48 -2.55 7.83
CA ILE A 151 -11.61 -3.89 7.26
C ILE A 151 -10.44 -4.78 7.71
N SER A 152 -9.21 -4.28 7.63
CA SER A 152 -8.02 -5.02 8.07
C SER A 152 -8.06 -5.30 9.57
N GLY A 153 -8.54 -4.38 10.40
CA GLY A 153 -8.76 -4.60 11.82
C GLY A 153 -9.73 -5.75 12.11
N MET A 154 -10.87 -5.79 11.41
CA MET A 154 -11.84 -6.89 11.53
C MET A 154 -11.25 -8.24 11.09
N ILE A 155 -10.48 -8.25 10.00
CA ILE A 155 -9.81 -9.46 9.51
C ILE A 155 -8.76 -9.93 10.53
N VAL A 156 -7.94 -9.02 11.05
CA VAL A 156 -6.90 -9.33 12.05
C VAL A 156 -7.51 -9.93 13.31
N GLN A 157 -8.68 -9.48 13.76
CA GLN A 157 -9.32 -10.09 14.93
C GLN A 157 -9.80 -11.53 14.68
N ARG A 158 -10.23 -11.85 13.45
CA ARG A 158 -10.81 -13.16 13.10
C ARG A 158 -9.78 -14.17 12.59
N LEU A 159 -8.68 -13.69 12.00
CA LEU A 159 -7.67 -14.52 11.39
C LEU A 159 -6.75 -15.16 12.45
N LYS A 160 -6.81 -16.49 12.55
CA LYS A 160 -5.89 -17.29 13.37
C LYS A 160 -4.76 -17.79 12.45
N VAL A 161 -3.56 -17.23 12.62
CA VAL A 161 -2.36 -17.57 11.85
C VAL A 161 -1.41 -18.37 12.71
#